data_AF-A0A1X7TJH6-F1
#
_entry.id   AF-A0A1X7TJH6-F1
#
_cell.length_a   1.000
_cell.length_b   1.000
_cell.length_c   1.000
_cell.angle_alpha   90.00
_cell.angle_beta   90.00
_cell.angle_gamma   90.00
#
_symmetry.space_group_name_H-M   'P 1'
#
loop_
_entity.id
_entity.type
_entity.pdbx_description
1 polymer ?
#
loop_
_entity_poly.entity_id
_entity_poly.type
_entity_poly.pdbx_seq_one_letter_code
_entity_poly.pdbx_strand_id
1 'polypeptide(L)'
;MPQQEADFRKRSQRALSNLVMSISSSLIYLITTCEDPKAAWDALKGHFERDLLVNKLMLKKRYFQMEMKEGTSVEAHIKSMKELTDQLAAINAPIAEEDQV
;
A
#
# COMPACT_ATOMS: atom_id res chain seq x y z
N MET A 1 -29.80 -17.92 9.33
CA MET A 1 -29.32 -17.30 8.08
C MET A 1 -29.50 -15.77 8.03
N PRO A 2 -30.61 -15.13 8.46
CA PRO A 2 -30.79 -13.67 8.32
C PRO A 2 -29.81 -12.81 9.13
N GLN A 3 -29.45 -13.29 10.33
CA GLN A 3 -28.62 -12.54 11.29
C GLN A 3 -27.16 -12.44 10.85
N GLN A 4 -26.61 -13.50 10.24
CA GLN A 4 -25.24 -13.52 9.71
C GLN A 4 -25.05 -12.53 8.55
N GLU A 5 -26.04 -12.42 7.66
CA GLU A 5 -25.98 -11.44 6.57
C GLU A 5 -26.08 -10.00 7.07
N ALA A 6 -26.92 -9.75 8.09
CA ALA A 6 -27.02 -8.44 8.72
C ALA A 6 -25.70 -8.04 9.39
N ASP A 7 -25.08 -8.96 10.13
CA ASP A 7 -23.78 -8.74 10.77
C ASP A 7 -22.66 -8.51 9.74
N PHE A 8 -22.66 -9.27 8.65
CA PHE A 8 -21.72 -9.07 7.54
C PHE A 8 -21.86 -7.68 6.91
N ARG A 9 -23.10 -7.27 6.57
CA ARG A 9 -23.38 -5.94 6.00
C ARG A 9 -22.90 -4.81 6.91
N LYS A 10 -23.16 -4.93 8.22
CA LYS A 10 -22.71 -3.96 9.23
C LYS A 10 -21.18 -3.85 9.26
N ARG A 11 -20.47 -4.98 9.22
CA ARG A 11 -19.00 -5.00 9.19
C ARG A 11 -18.45 -4.43 7.89
N SER A 12 -19.07 -4.75 6.75
CA SER A 12 -18.68 -4.26 5.43
C SER A 12 -18.79 -2.73 5.35
N GLN A 13 -19.92 -2.16 5.77
CA GLN A 13 -20.10 -0.70 5.83
C GLN A 13 -19.06 -0.02 6.74
N ARG A 14 -18.80 -0.59 7.92
CA ARG A 14 -17.78 -0.06 8.83
C ARG A 14 -16.38 -0.08 8.20
N ALA A 15 -16.04 -1.14 7.47
CA ALA A 15 -14.76 -1.23 6.76
C ALA A 15 -14.63 -0.15 5.69
N LEU A 16 -15.68 0.09 4.91
CA LEU A 16 -15.70 1.15 3.89
C LEU A 16 -15.57 2.54 4.52
N SER A 17 -16.30 2.83 5.61
CA SER A 17 -16.18 4.11 6.32
C SER A 17 -14.77 4.35 6.85
N ASN A 18 -14.16 3.33 7.49
CA ASN A 18 -12.79 3.42 7.99
C ASN A 18 -11.79 3.70 6.86
N LEU A 19 -11.97 3.03 5.72
CA LEU A 19 -11.12 3.22 4.54
C LEU A 19 -11.24 4.65 4.00
N VAL A 20 -12.47 5.16 3.81
CA VAL A 20 -12.70 6.55 3.36
C VAL A 20 -12.10 7.56 4.32
N MET A 21 -12.24 7.36 5.63
CA MET A 21 -11.69 8.27 6.65
C MET A 21 -10.15 8.25 6.73
N SER A 22 -9.52 7.18 6.26
CA SER A 22 -8.06 7.04 6.27
C SER A 22 -7.40 7.62 5.01
N ILE A 23 -8.19 8.04 4.02
CA ILE A 23 -7.71 8.58 2.75
C ILE A 23 -7.78 10.10 2.78
N SER A 24 -6.75 10.76 2.24
CA SER A 24 -6.77 12.21 2.05
C SER A 24 -7.90 12.61 1.09
N SER A 25 -8.61 13.71 1.38
CA SER A 25 -9.75 14.17 0.58
C SER A 25 -9.44 14.33 -0.92
N SER A 26 -8.19 14.63 -1.28
CA SER A 26 -7.72 14.76 -2.67
C SER A 26 -7.70 13.44 -3.45
N LEU A 27 -7.73 12.30 -2.75
CA LEU A 27 -7.66 10.96 -3.33
C LEU A 27 -9.00 10.20 -3.28
N ILE A 28 -10.02 10.76 -2.62
CA ILE A 28 -11.33 10.11 -2.46
C ILE A 28 -11.97 9.78 -3.83
N TYR A 29 -11.71 10.59 -4.86
CA TYR A 29 -12.22 10.36 -6.22
C TYR A 29 -11.87 8.98 -6.79
N LEU A 30 -10.81 8.32 -6.28
CA LEU A 30 -10.41 6.98 -6.70
C LEU A 30 -11.41 5.88 -6.30
N ILE A 31 -12.25 6.15 -5.29
CA ILE A 31 -13.16 5.16 -4.70
C ILE A 31 -14.61 5.64 -4.61
N THR A 32 -14.95 6.81 -5.14
CA THR A 32 -16.30 7.41 -5.01
C THR A 32 -17.41 6.55 -5.60
N THR A 33 -17.09 5.68 -6.55
CA THR A 33 -18.04 4.76 -7.20
C THR A 33 -18.10 3.37 -6.56
N CYS A 34 -17.28 3.11 -5.52
CA CYS A 34 -17.21 1.81 -4.87
C CYS A 34 -18.22 1.70 -3.73
N GLU A 35 -19.15 0.75 -3.83
CA GLU A 35 -20.15 0.48 -2.79
C GLU A 35 -19.72 -0.60 -1.78
N ASP A 36 -18.64 -1.32 -2.10
CA ASP A 36 -18.08 -2.38 -1.29
C ASP A 36 -16.61 -2.07 -0.92
N PRO A 37 -16.19 -2.36 0.34
CA PRO A 37 -14.84 -2.11 0.81
C PRO A 37 -13.76 -2.87 0.02
N LYS A 38 -14.03 -4.06 -0.51
CA LYS A 38 -13.06 -4.81 -1.31
C LYS A 38 -12.83 -4.12 -2.65
N ALA A 39 -13.89 -3.66 -3.31
CA ALA A 39 -13.78 -2.89 -4.55
C ALA A 39 -12.98 -1.59 -4.33
N ALA A 40 -13.26 -0.86 -3.24
CA ALA A 40 -12.51 0.35 -2.88
C ALA A 40 -11.03 0.06 -2.63
N TRP A 41 -10.72 -1.03 -1.90
CA TRP A 41 -9.35 -1.46 -1.65
C TRP A 41 -8.61 -1.83 -2.95
N ASP A 42 -9.27 -2.57 -3.84
CA ASP A 42 -8.67 -3.00 -5.12
C ASP A 42 -8.42 -1.81 -6.05
N ALA A 43 -9.29 -0.80 -6.05
CA ALA A 43 -9.08 0.44 -6.80
C ALA A 43 -7.84 1.20 -6.29
N LEU A 44 -7.69 1.35 -4.97
CA LEU A 44 -6.49 1.94 -4.37
C LEU A 44 -5.24 1.12 -4.71
N LYS A 45 -5.30 -0.20 -4.54
CA LYS A 45 -4.19 -1.10 -4.87
C LYS A 45 -3.80 -0.98 -6.35
N GLY A 46 -4.79 -0.96 -7.25
CA GLY A 46 -4.55 -0.80 -8.69
C GLY A 46 -3.99 0.55 -9.09
N HIS A 47 -4.14 1.57 -8.25
CA HIS A 47 -3.56 2.90 -8.45
C HIS A 47 -2.14 3.01 -7.88
N PHE A 48 -1.90 2.56 -6.64
CA PHE A 48 -0.64 2.79 -5.91
C PHE A 48 0.35 1.61 -6.01
N GLU A 49 -0.14 0.39 -6.11
CA GLU A 49 0.66 -0.85 -6.13
C GLU A 49 0.50 -1.58 -7.46
N ARG A 50 0.39 -0.83 -8.56
CA ARG A 50 0.23 -1.45 -9.87
C ARG A 50 1.50 -2.22 -10.23
N ASP A 51 1.34 -3.52 -10.48
CA ASP A 51 2.38 -4.42 -10.98
C ASP A 51 2.70 -4.08 -12.45
N LEU A 52 3.45 -3.00 -12.64
CA LEU A 52 4.04 -2.62 -13.92
C LEU A 52 5.55 -2.75 -13.84
N LEU A 53 6.16 -3.18 -14.95
CA LEU A 53 7.61 -3.30 -15.09
C LEU A 53 8.32 -1.97 -14.76
N VAL A 54 7.74 -0.84 -15.15
CA VAL A 54 8.28 0.50 -14.87
C VAL A 54 8.31 0.78 -13.37
N ASN A 55 7.23 0.44 -12.64
CA ASN A 55 7.16 0.63 -11.18
C ASN A 55 8.19 -0.25 -10.47
N LYS A 56 8.31 -1.52 -10.88
CA LYS A 56 9.33 -2.45 -10.37
C LYS A 56 10.74 -1.89 -10.56
N LEU A 57 11.06 -1.42 -11.77
CA LEU A 57 12.38 -0.89 -12.10
C LEU A 57 12.67 0.40 -11.32
N MET A 58 11.69 1.30 -11.22
CA MET A 58 11.84 2.58 -10.51
C MET A 58 12.08 2.35 -9.01
N LEU A 59 11.31 1.46 -8.37
CA LEU A 59 11.49 1.13 -6.95
C LEU A 59 12.81 0.41 -6.69
N LYS A 60 13.20 -0.56 -7.53
CA LYS A 60 14.53 -1.21 -7.43
C LYS A 60 15.67 -0.20 -7.57
N LYS A 61 15.58 0.69 -8.57
CA LYS A 61 16.56 1.76 -8.75
C LYS A 61 16.64 2.64 -7.50
N ARG A 62 15.50 3.03 -6.93
CA ARG A 62 15.46 3.83 -5.70
C ARG A 62 16.08 3.11 -4.50
N TYR A 63 15.82 1.80 -4.36
CA TYR A 63 16.40 0.97 -3.30
C TYR A 63 17.92 0.89 -3.41
N PHE A 64 18.45 0.47 -4.57
CA PHE A 64 19.90 0.33 -4.76
C PHE A 64 20.68 1.66 -4.78
N GLN A 65 19.99 2.78 -5.01
CA GLN A 65 20.58 4.12 -4.95
C GLN A 65 20.32 4.82 -3.60
N MET A 66 19.65 4.17 -2.66
CA MET A 66 19.37 4.80 -1.37
C MET A 66 20.65 4.84 -0.54
N GLU A 67 21.14 6.05 -0.33
CA GLU A 67 22.27 6.32 0.54
C GLU A 67 21.77 6.99 1.83
N MET A 68 22.42 6.67 2.96
CA MET A 68 22.14 7.36 4.21
C MET A 68 22.60 8.81 4.10
N LYS A 69 21.69 9.76 4.34
CA LYS A 69 22.01 11.19 4.27
C LYS A 69 22.75 11.62 5.53
N GLU A 70 23.70 12.53 5.36
CA GLU A 70 24.37 13.17 6.49
C GLU A 70 23.33 13.86 7.40
N GLY A 71 23.47 13.66 8.72
CA GLY A 71 22.54 14.18 9.72
C GLY A 71 21.25 13.37 9.91
N THR A 72 21.08 12.22 9.24
CA THR A 72 19.98 11.27 9.51
C THR A 72 20.43 10.11 10.40
N SER A 73 19.54 9.58 11.24
CA SER A 73 19.87 8.42 12.07
C SER A 73 19.85 7.14 11.25
N VAL A 74 20.66 6.17 11.68
CA VAL A 74 20.70 4.83 11.08
C VAL A 74 19.31 4.17 11.16
N GLU A 75 18.57 4.33 12.26
CA GLU A 75 17.23 3.73 12.35
C GLU A 75 16.25 4.33 11.34
N ALA A 76 16.32 5.64 11.10
CA ALA A 76 15.47 6.30 10.10
C ALA A 76 15.78 5.82 8.67
N HIS A 77 17.06 5.61 8.37
CA HIS A 77 17.49 5.05 7.08
C HIS A 77 17.05 3.60 6.91
N ILE A 78 17.27 2.74 7.91
CA ILE A 78 16.82 1.33 7.89
C ILE A 78 15.30 1.26 7.72
N LYS A 79 14.55 2.11 8.43
CA LYS A 79 13.09 2.17 8.28
C LYS A 79 12.69 2.48 6.84
N SER A 80 13.35 3.45 6.21
CA SER A 80 13.07 3.84 4.81
C SER A 80 13.41 2.72 3.82
N MET A 81 14.50 1.98 4.06
CA MET A 81 14.89 0.80 3.27
C MET A 81 13.87 -0.34 3.39
N LYS A 82 13.36 -0.58 4.61
CA LYS A 82 12.31 -1.58 4.86
C LYS A 82 10.99 -1.21 4.17
N GLU A 83 10.57 0.05 4.27
CA GLU A 83 9.38 0.54 3.57
C GLU A 83 9.48 0.35 2.04
N LEU A 84 10.66 0.51 1.45
CA LEU A 84 10.88 0.22 0.02
C LEU A 84 10.80 -1.28 -0.30
N THR A 85 11.35 -2.12 0.58
CA THR A 85 11.30 -3.59 0.43
C THR A 85 9.84 -4.08 0.49
N ASP A 86 9.05 -3.53 1.41
CA ASP A 86 7.62 -3.84 1.54
C ASP A 86 6.84 -3.42 0.29
N GLN A 87 7.10 -2.21 -0.25
CA GLN A 87 6.49 -1.74 -1.50
C GLN A 87 6.83 -2.65 -2.70
N LEU A 88 8.09 -3.09 -2.78
CA LEU A 88 8.55 -4.01 -3.81
C LEU A 88 7.90 -5.40 -3.70
N ALA A 89 7.74 -5.91 -2.48
CA ALA A 89 7.02 -7.16 -2.23
C ALA A 89 5.53 -7.05 -2.63
N ALA A 90 4.88 -5.93 -2.30
CA ALA A 90 3.47 -5.68 -2.63
C ALA A 90 3.16 -5.73 -4.14
N ILE A 91 4.15 -5.40 -4.98
CA ILE A 91 4.05 -5.47 -6.44
C ILE A 91 4.72 -6.72 -7.06
N ASN A 92 4.95 -7.79 -6.30
CA ASN A 92 5.59 -9.04 -6.76
C ASN A 92 7.01 -8.84 -7.30
N ALA A 93 7.82 -7.99 -6.67
CA ALA A 93 9.24 -7.81 -7.00
C ALA A 93 10.12 -7.75 -5.75
N PRO A 94 10.03 -8.73 -4.83
CA PRO A 94 10.81 -8.72 -3.60
C PRO A 94 12.32 -8.65 -3.89
N ILE A 95 13.05 -7.97 -3.00
CA ILE A 95 14.52 -7.99 -2.96
C ILE A 95 14.94 -9.29 -2.26
N ALA A 96 16.00 -9.94 -2.75
CA ALA A 96 16.54 -11.15 -2.13
C ALA A 96 17.00 -10.86 -0.70
N GLU A 97 16.85 -11.83 0.21
CA GLU A 97 17.20 -11.63 1.63
C GLU A 97 18.67 -11.23 1.82
N GLU A 98 19.58 -11.78 0.99
CA GLU A 98 21.00 -11.41 0.96
C GLU A 98 21.27 -9.96 0.55
N ASP A 99 20.34 -9.31 -0.16
CA ASP A 99 20.41 -7.93 -0.62
C ASP A 99 19.62 -6.96 0.30
N GLN A 100 19.05 -7.46 1.40
CA GLN A 100 18.31 -6.66 2.39
C GLN A 100 19.22 -6.13 3.51
N VAL A 101 18.86 -4.95 4.06
CA VAL A 101 19.55 -4.29 5.20
C VAL A 101 18.97 -4.71 6.55
#